data_AF-A0A7K0J5Q9-F1
#
_entry.id   AF-A0A7K0J5Q9-F1
#
_cell.length_a   1.000
_cell.length_b   1.000
_cell.length_c   1.000
_cell.angle_alpha   90.00
_cell.angle_beta   90.00
_cell.angle_gamma   90.00
#
_symmetry.space_group_name_H-M   'P 1'
#
loop_
_entity.id
_entity.type
_entity.pdbx_description
1 polymer ?
#
loop_
_entity_poly.entity_id
_entity_poly.type
_entity_poly.pdbx_seq_one_letter_code
_entity_poly.pdbx_strand_id
1 'polypeptide(L)'
;MTYTRDIIRKTHTDNGDDEWETRTVPVATFTQIDNALARTLLAFVDRRNIGKAITIDETNYVLDYISQSTNASRHSRGLSVYFTVRRSVIRISDHWSESHGYPASRKLNCGAIDTAYWVINNDPAHGTISSTYHAGKHPHRLLAGICGKTVLNTTVNHWRAS
;
A
#
# COMPACT_ATOMS: atom_id res chain seq x y z
N MET A 1 4.96 -5.48 -16.01
CA MET A 1 6.30 -4.95 -16.29
C MET A 1 7.00 -4.80 -14.94
N THR A 2 8.15 -5.45 -14.74
CA THR A 2 8.91 -5.34 -13.48
C THR A 2 9.82 -4.14 -13.62
N TYR A 3 9.67 -3.15 -12.73
CA TYR A 3 10.55 -1.99 -12.69
C TYR A 3 11.66 -2.25 -11.70
N THR A 4 12.82 -1.63 -11.89
CA THR A 4 13.89 -1.61 -10.90
C THR A 4 14.09 -0.19 -10.39
N ARG A 5 14.61 -0.06 -9.18
CA ARG A 5 14.98 1.23 -8.58
C ARG A 5 16.32 1.10 -7.89
N ASP A 6 17.17 2.10 -8.07
CA ASP A 6 18.39 2.23 -7.30
C ASP A 6 18.08 2.83 -5.94
N ILE A 7 18.54 2.16 -4.90
CA ILE A 7 18.41 2.59 -3.51
C ILE A 7 19.80 2.78 -2.95
N ILE A 8 20.00 3.87 -2.23
CA ILE A 8 21.26 4.13 -1.54
C ILE A 8 21.06 3.69 -0.09
N ARG A 9 21.83 2.69 0.34
CA ARG A 9 21.84 2.21 1.72
C ARG A 9 23.10 2.70 2.39
N LYS A 10 22.93 3.28 3.58
CA LYS A 10 24.02 3.59 4.50
C LYS A 10 24.29 2.37 5.37
N THR A 11 25.53 1.87 5.37
CA THR A 11 26.01 0.83 6.27
C THR A 11 27.05 1.43 7.20
N HIS A 12 26.87 1.22 8.51
CA HIS A 12 27.90 1.54 9.49
C HIS A 12 28.88 0.37 9.54
N THR A 13 30.15 0.68 9.31
CA THR A 13 31.24 -0.27 9.50
C THR A 13 31.67 -0.32 10.96
N ASP A 14 32.30 -1.42 11.37
CA ASP A 14 32.80 -1.60 12.75
C ASP A 14 33.86 -0.54 13.14
N ASN A 15 34.45 0.14 12.15
CA ASN A 15 35.44 1.20 12.34
C ASN A 15 34.83 2.61 12.50
N GLY A 16 33.50 2.74 12.44
CA GLY A 16 32.79 4.01 12.59
C GLY A 16 32.65 4.83 11.30
N ASP A 17 33.13 4.31 10.17
CA ASP A 17 32.97 4.93 8.87
C ASP A 17 31.62 4.58 8.22
N ASP A 18 31.10 5.53 7.46
CA ASP A 18 29.87 5.43 6.70
C ASP A 18 30.15 4.99 5.26
N GLU A 19 29.67 3.80 4.90
CA GLU A 19 29.67 3.36 3.51
C GLU A 19 28.30 3.54 2.88
N TRP A 20 28.29 4.02 1.63
CA TRP A 20 27.07 4.21 0.84
C TRP A 20 27.06 3.21 -0.32
N GLU A 21 26.17 2.23 -0.24
CA GLU A 21 25.99 1.22 -1.29
C GLU A 21 24.77 1.60 -2.14
N THR A 22 24.96 1.64 -3.47
CA THR A 22 23.83 1.71 -4.42
C THR A 22 23.43 0.29 -4.80
N ARG A 23 22.19 -0.08 -4.47
CA ARG A 23 21.61 -1.38 -4.82
C ARG A 23 20.42 -1.20 -5.74
N THR A 24 20.38 -1.93 -6.85
CA THR A 24 19.18 -2.03 -7.68
C THR A 24 18.23 -3.06 -7.09
N VAL A 25 16.98 -2.66 -6.81
CA VAL A 25 15.94 -3.53 -6.24
C VAL A 25 14.71 -3.62 -7.15
N PRO A 26 14.03 -4.78 -7.20
CA PRO A 26 12.78 -4.91 -7.94
C PRO A 26 11.66 -4.08 -7.30
N VAL A 27 10.80 -3.54 -8.15
CA VAL A 27 9.65 -2.71 -7.78
C VAL A 27 8.38 -3.25 -8.42
N ALA A 28 7.36 -3.50 -7.59
CA ALA A 28 6.03 -3.88 -8.05
C ALA A 28 5.14 -2.65 -8.19
N THR A 29 4.51 -2.51 -9.36
CA THR A 29 3.55 -1.43 -9.63
C THR A 29 2.13 -1.95 -9.50
N PHE A 30 1.35 -1.30 -8.64
CA PHE A 30 -0.10 -1.47 -8.53
C PHE A 30 -0.78 -0.58 -9.55
N THR A 31 -1.76 -1.13 -10.28
CA THR A 31 -2.69 -0.39 -11.11
C THR A 31 -3.81 0.17 -10.24
N GLN A 32 -4.10 1.46 -10.30
CA GLN A 32 -5.17 2.07 -9.52
C GLN A 32 -6.51 1.45 -9.89
N ILE A 33 -7.33 1.14 -8.88
CA ILE A 33 -8.66 0.59 -9.08
C ILE A 33 -9.72 1.69 -9.03
N ASP A 34 -10.92 1.36 -9.50
CA ASP A 34 -12.07 2.24 -9.39
C ASP A 34 -12.38 2.63 -7.93
N ASN A 35 -12.75 3.89 -7.74
CA ASN A 35 -13.00 4.46 -6.43
C ASN A 35 -14.27 3.89 -5.78
N ALA A 36 -15.30 3.52 -6.55
CA ALA A 36 -16.50 2.89 -6.02
C ALA A 36 -16.19 1.48 -5.51
N LEU A 37 -15.41 0.68 -6.27
CA LEU A 37 -14.93 -0.63 -5.79
C LEU A 37 -14.16 -0.49 -4.47
N ALA A 38 -13.20 0.44 -4.40
CA ALA A 38 -12.41 0.65 -3.20
C ALA A 38 -13.26 1.08 -1.98
N ARG A 39 -14.26 1.94 -2.19
CA ARG A 39 -15.21 2.34 -1.14
C ARG A 39 -16.05 1.16 -0.65
N THR A 40 -16.53 0.32 -1.54
CA THR A 40 -17.29 -0.90 -1.18
C THR A 40 -16.45 -1.86 -0.34
N LEU A 41 -15.20 -2.09 -0.75
CA LEU A 41 -14.25 -2.93 0.00
C LEU A 41 -13.92 -2.35 1.39
N LEU A 42 -13.77 -1.03 1.52
CA LEU A 42 -13.57 -0.40 2.82
C LEU A 42 -14.82 -0.50 3.71
N ALA A 43 -16.01 -0.31 3.15
CA ALA A 43 -17.27 -0.45 3.88
C ALA A 43 -17.47 -1.88 4.40
N PHE A 44 -16.98 -2.89 3.68
CA PHE A 44 -16.95 -4.27 4.14
C PHE A 44 -16.06 -4.44 5.39
N VAL A 45 -14.92 -3.77 5.46
CA VAL A 45 -14.00 -3.82 6.60
C VAL A 45 -14.53 -3.08 7.83
N ASP A 46 -15.19 -1.94 7.64
CA ASP A 46 -15.71 -1.11 8.73
C ASP A 46 -16.90 -1.76 9.48
N ARG A 47 -17.66 -2.61 8.79
CA ARG A 47 -18.69 -3.44 9.44
C ARG A 47 -18.00 -4.54 10.24
N ARG A 48 -17.45 -4.16 11.40
CA ARG A 48 -16.80 -5.04 12.38
C ARG A 48 -17.67 -6.29 12.50
N ASN A 49 -17.11 -7.42 12.03
CA ASN A 49 -17.69 -8.77 12.09
C ASN A 49 -18.49 -9.29 10.87
N ILE A 50 -18.12 -8.97 9.62
CA ILE A 50 -18.67 -9.66 8.43
C ILE A 50 -17.55 -10.40 7.66
N GLY A 51 -17.35 -11.67 7.97
CA GLY A 51 -16.70 -12.66 7.08
C GLY A 51 -15.23 -12.41 6.67
N LYS A 52 -14.65 -13.38 5.96
CA LYS A 52 -13.33 -13.26 5.32
C LYS A 52 -13.43 -12.86 3.84
N ALA A 53 -14.64 -12.77 3.29
CA ALA A 53 -14.83 -12.58 1.87
C ALA A 53 -16.10 -11.77 1.55
N ILE A 54 -16.04 -11.01 0.45
CA ILE A 54 -17.18 -10.28 -0.12
C ILE A 54 -17.24 -10.56 -1.63
N THR A 55 -18.44 -10.80 -2.16
CA THR A 55 -18.68 -10.91 -3.60
C THR A 55 -19.24 -9.60 -4.12
N ILE A 56 -18.59 -9.01 -5.13
CA ILE A 56 -19.04 -7.81 -5.84
C ILE A 56 -18.97 -8.14 -7.33
N ASP A 57 -20.05 -7.93 -8.08
CA ASP A 57 -20.14 -8.22 -9.52
C ASP A 57 -19.55 -9.59 -9.90
N GLU A 58 -20.06 -10.64 -9.23
CA GLU A 58 -19.63 -12.05 -9.39
C GLU A 58 -18.15 -12.33 -9.04
N THR A 59 -17.42 -11.32 -8.56
CA THR A 59 -16.02 -11.44 -8.19
C THR A 59 -15.88 -11.57 -6.68
N ASN A 60 -15.22 -12.64 -6.23
CA ASN A 60 -14.95 -12.90 -4.82
C ASN A 60 -13.64 -12.21 -4.38
N TYR A 61 -13.74 -11.34 -3.38
CA TYR A 61 -12.63 -10.62 -2.76
C TYR A 61 -12.44 -11.14 -1.35
N VAL A 62 -11.29 -11.74 -1.07
CA VAL A 62 -10.98 -12.33 0.23
C VAL A 62 -10.08 -11.39 1.00
N LEU A 63 -10.53 -10.93 2.17
CA LEU A 63 -9.75 -10.14 3.10
C LEU A 63 -8.57 -10.98 3.62
N ASP A 64 -7.36 -10.51 3.33
CA ASP A 64 -6.11 -11.23 3.60
C ASP A 64 -5.43 -10.68 4.87
N TYR A 65 -5.23 -9.36 4.91
CA TYR A 65 -4.53 -8.71 6.00
C TYR A 65 -5.02 -7.28 6.23
N ILE A 66 -5.05 -6.88 7.50
CA ILE A 66 -5.29 -5.50 7.91
C ILE A 66 -4.14 -5.09 8.83
N SER A 67 -3.37 -4.10 8.40
CA SER A 67 -2.43 -3.38 9.27
C SER A 67 -3.12 -2.13 9.80
N GLN A 68 -3.19 -2.03 11.12
CA GLN A 68 -3.60 -0.84 11.85
C GLN A 68 -2.55 -0.60 12.95
N SER A 69 -1.59 0.30 12.70
CA SER A 69 -0.62 0.69 13.74
C SER A 69 -1.32 1.51 14.83
N THR A 70 -1.27 1.02 16.07
CA THR A 70 -1.77 1.72 17.27
C THR A 70 -0.75 2.69 17.86
N ASN A 71 0.52 2.66 17.42
CA ASN A 71 1.59 3.50 17.95
C ASN A 71 1.65 4.87 17.26
N ALA A 72 0.79 5.78 17.72
CA ALA A 72 0.66 7.15 17.23
C ALA A 72 1.85 8.08 17.55
N SER A 73 2.85 7.62 18.30
CA SER A 73 4.01 8.42 18.73
C SER A 73 5.12 8.57 17.68
N ARG A 74 5.09 7.77 16.60
CA ARG A 74 6.05 7.86 15.50
C ARG A 74 5.34 7.79 14.15
N HIS A 75 4.68 8.88 13.75
CA HIS A 75 4.30 9.18 12.36
C HIS A 75 3.67 8.07 11.49
N SER A 76 2.99 7.08 12.08
CA SER A 76 2.41 5.96 11.32
C SER A 76 1.09 5.56 11.95
N ARG A 77 0.03 6.25 11.55
CA ARG A 77 -1.35 5.73 11.62
C ARG A 77 -1.75 5.16 10.27
N GLY A 78 -0.89 4.29 9.72
CA GLY A 78 -1.04 3.78 8.37
C GLY A 78 -2.06 2.64 8.29
N LEU A 79 -3.33 2.90 7.96
CA LEU A 79 -4.26 1.81 7.60
C LEU A 79 -3.75 1.17 6.29
N SER A 80 -3.52 -0.14 6.30
CA SER A 80 -3.34 -0.89 5.06
C SER A 80 -4.22 -2.14 5.07
N VAL A 81 -5.12 -2.22 4.10
CA VAL A 81 -6.05 -3.34 3.92
C VAL A 81 -5.67 -4.07 2.63
N TYR A 82 -5.62 -5.40 2.71
CA TYR A 82 -5.26 -6.27 1.60
C TYR A 82 -6.41 -7.22 1.30
N PHE A 83 -6.81 -7.29 0.03
CA PHE A 83 -7.74 -8.27 -0.49
C PHE A 83 -7.05 -9.12 -1.55
N THR A 84 -7.19 -10.44 -1.46
CA THR A 84 -6.84 -11.33 -2.56
C THR A 84 -8.05 -11.50 -3.48
N VAL A 85 -7.82 -11.39 -4.78
CA VAL A 85 -8.83 -11.57 -5.82
C VAL A 85 -8.21 -12.29 -7.00
N ARG A 86 -8.68 -13.50 -7.29
CA ARG A 86 -8.07 -14.39 -8.31
C ARG A 86 -6.54 -14.49 -8.10
N ARG A 87 -5.75 -14.15 -9.13
CA ARG A 87 -4.28 -14.15 -9.12
C ARG A 87 -3.68 -12.79 -8.76
N SER A 88 -4.44 -11.92 -8.11
CA SER A 88 -4.06 -10.54 -7.80
C SER A 88 -4.31 -10.20 -6.34
N VAL A 89 -3.72 -9.08 -5.92
CA VAL A 89 -3.91 -8.46 -4.61
C VAL A 89 -4.35 -7.03 -4.82
N ILE A 90 -5.45 -6.65 -4.19
CA ILE A 90 -5.85 -5.26 -4.00
C ILE A 90 -5.28 -4.79 -2.67
N ARG A 91 -4.67 -3.61 -2.68
CA ARG A 91 -4.25 -2.91 -1.48
C ARG A 91 -4.96 -1.56 -1.41
N ILE A 92 -5.57 -1.27 -0.28
CA ILE A 92 -6.14 0.04 0.04
C ILE A 92 -5.39 0.57 1.25
N SER A 93 -4.82 1.75 1.13
CA SER A 93 -4.04 2.31 2.23
C SER A 93 -4.11 3.81 2.29
N ASP A 94 -3.86 4.36 3.46
CA ASP A 94 -3.83 5.80 3.69
C ASP A 94 -2.59 6.48 3.11
N HIS A 95 -2.86 7.61 2.47
CA HIS A 95 -1.92 8.57 1.91
C HIS A 95 -1.95 9.82 2.78
N TRP A 96 -0.77 10.28 3.16
CA TRP A 96 -0.63 11.59 3.77
C TRP A 96 -0.42 12.60 2.65
N SER A 97 -1.50 13.09 2.04
CA SER A 97 -1.35 14.00 0.92
C SER A 97 -0.89 15.39 1.38
N GLU A 98 -1.30 15.85 2.56
CA GLU A 98 -1.08 17.23 3.01
C GLU A 98 -0.97 17.32 4.56
N SER A 99 0.03 18.06 5.07
CA SER A 99 0.12 18.50 6.48
C SER A 99 0.30 20.01 6.50
N HIS A 100 -0.61 20.73 7.17
CA HIS A 100 -0.57 22.20 7.32
C HIS A 100 -0.39 22.97 6.00
N GLY A 101 -1.05 22.53 4.92
CA GLY A 101 -0.95 23.18 3.61
C GLY A 101 0.31 22.83 2.81
N TYR A 102 1.21 22.00 3.35
CA TYR A 102 2.37 21.48 2.64
C TYR A 102 2.10 20.06 2.13
N PRO A 103 2.45 19.75 0.87
CA PRO A 103 2.45 18.37 0.37
C PRO A 103 3.41 17.53 1.21
N ALA A 104 2.90 16.79 2.18
CA ALA A 104 3.68 15.98 3.12
C ALA A 104 4.06 14.66 2.45
N SER A 105 4.83 14.77 1.37
CA SER A 105 5.19 13.70 0.44
C SER A 105 4.00 13.13 -0.34
N ARG A 106 4.20 12.83 -1.62
CA ARG A 106 3.26 11.98 -2.37
C ARG A 106 3.31 10.51 -1.90
N LYS A 107 3.62 10.23 -0.62
CA LYS A 107 3.70 8.87 -0.10
C LYS A 107 2.32 8.38 0.32
N LEU A 108 1.69 7.73 -0.63
CA LEU A 108 1.45 6.32 -0.42
C LEU A 108 2.71 5.66 -0.88
N ASN A 109 3.37 4.94 0.01
CA ASN A 109 4.67 4.30 -0.20
C ASN A 109 4.92 3.95 -1.67
N CYS A 110 5.58 4.85 -2.41
CA CYS A 110 6.39 4.51 -3.56
C CYS A 110 7.75 4.05 -3.02
N GLY A 111 7.75 3.10 -2.07
CA GLY A 111 8.84 2.90 -1.11
C GLY A 111 8.68 1.64 -0.27
N ALA A 112 9.74 1.32 0.47
CA ALA A 112 9.95 0.04 1.14
C ALA A 112 8.86 -0.30 2.16
N ILE A 113 8.24 -1.47 2.03
CA ILE A 113 7.36 -2.13 3.00
C ILE A 113 8.02 -3.46 3.29
N ASP A 114 8.37 -3.70 4.56
CA ASP A 114 9.11 -4.90 4.96
C ASP A 114 10.30 -5.18 4.02
N THR A 115 11.11 -4.14 3.77
CA THR A 115 12.26 -4.14 2.84
C THR A 115 11.94 -4.28 1.34
N ALA A 116 10.66 -4.41 0.93
CA ALA A 116 10.22 -4.55 -0.46
C ALA A 116 9.64 -3.26 -1.05
N TYR A 117 9.92 -2.94 -2.31
CA TYR A 117 9.51 -1.67 -2.92
C TYR A 117 8.27 -1.82 -3.79
N TRP A 118 7.18 -1.15 -3.43
CA TRP A 118 5.96 -1.08 -4.23
C TRP A 118 5.62 0.36 -4.58
N VAL A 119 4.90 0.55 -5.69
CA VAL A 119 4.40 1.86 -6.12
C VAL A 119 2.98 1.71 -6.69
N ILE A 120 2.20 2.78 -6.73
CA ILE A 120 0.94 2.83 -7.47
C ILE A 120 1.15 3.65 -8.74
N ASN A 121 0.57 3.23 -9.87
CA ASN A 121 0.50 4.09 -11.03
C ASN A 121 -0.42 5.25 -10.70
N ASN A 122 0.12 6.46 -10.61
CA ASN A 122 -0.63 7.63 -10.20
C ASN A 122 -1.44 8.16 -11.38
N ASP A 123 -2.42 7.36 -11.82
CA ASP A 123 -3.29 7.67 -12.96
C ASP A 123 -4.13 8.91 -12.63
N PRO A 124 -3.97 10.04 -13.35
CA PRO A 124 -4.68 11.27 -13.05
C PRO A 124 -6.20 11.14 -13.23
N ALA A 125 -6.69 10.14 -13.99
CA ALA A 125 -8.12 9.88 -14.14
C ALA A 125 -8.75 9.27 -12.86
N HIS A 126 -7.94 8.65 -12.01
CA HIS A 126 -8.38 8.03 -10.78
C HIS A 126 -7.95 8.91 -9.59
N GLY A 127 -8.91 9.59 -8.98
CA GLY A 127 -8.66 10.47 -7.84
C GLY A 127 -8.40 9.70 -6.53
N THR A 128 -7.89 10.40 -5.53
CA THR A 128 -7.80 9.89 -4.15
C THR A 128 -9.17 9.66 -3.53
N ILE A 129 -9.28 8.65 -2.66
CA ILE A 129 -10.51 8.30 -1.95
C ILE A 129 -10.55 9.05 -0.61
N SER A 130 -11.60 9.83 -0.37
CA SER A 130 -11.87 10.43 0.95
C SER A 130 -12.44 9.38 1.91
N SER A 131 -11.86 9.25 3.10
CA SER A 131 -12.42 8.44 4.19
C SER A 131 -12.37 9.23 5.50
N THR A 132 -13.54 9.57 6.04
CA THR A 132 -13.69 10.33 7.29
C THR A 132 -13.54 9.46 8.53
N TYR A 133 -13.74 8.15 8.41
CA TYR A 133 -13.78 7.22 9.54
C TYR A 133 -12.39 6.72 9.96
N HIS A 134 -11.50 6.51 8.98
CA HIS A 134 -10.09 6.22 9.24
C HIS A 134 -9.24 7.49 9.37
N ALA A 135 -9.90 8.65 9.46
CA ALA A 135 -9.23 9.94 9.55
C ALA A 135 -8.72 10.19 10.97
N GLY A 136 -7.40 10.25 11.13
CA GLY A 136 -6.74 10.98 12.20
C GLY A 136 -6.84 12.50 12.02
N LYS A 137 -5.92 13.25 12.66
CA LYS A 137 -5.95 14.71 12.83
C LYS A 137 -5.76 15.54 11.54
N HIS A 138 -5.63 14.91 10.37
CA HIS A 138 -5.31 15.52 9.08
C HIS A 138 -6.25 15.00 7.98
N PRO A 139 -6.41 15.66 6.82
CA PRO A 139 -7.22 15.10 5.74
C PRO A 139 -6.59 13.78 5.24
N HIS A 140 -7.19 12.64 5.61
CA HIS A 140 -6.76 11.33 5.14
C HIS A 140 -7.35 11.06 3.76
N ARG A 141 -6.46 10.97 2.78
CA ARG A 141 -6.78 10.51 1.42
C ARG A 141 -6.27 9.07 1.32
N LEU A 142 -7.06 8.15 0.78
CA LEU A 142 -6.61 6.77 0.52
C LEU A 142 -6.31 6.63 -0.97
N LEU A 143 -5.38 5.75 -1.33
CA LEU A 143 -5.35 5.18 -2.69
C LEU A 143 -5.57 3.68 -2.60
N ALA A 144 -6.07 3.15 -3.70
CA ALA A 144 -6.35 1.75 -3.85
C ALA A 144 -5.80 1.27 -5.20
N GLY A 145 -5.06 0.17 -5.19
CA GLY A 145 -4.54 -0.40 -6.42
C GLY A 145 -4.53 -1.92 -6.39
N ILE A 146 -4.41 -2.53 -7.56
CA ILE A 146 -4.34 -3.97 -7.79
C ILE A 146 -3.02 -4.35 -8.46
N CYS A 147 -2.39 -5.42 -8.00
CA CYS A 147 -1.20 -5.99 -8.63
C CYS A 147 -1.29 -7.52 -8.69
N GLY A 148 -0.75 -8.12 -9.76
CA GLY A 148 -0.70 -9.57 -9.90
C GLY A 148 0.27 -10.20 -8.89
N LYS A 149 -0.12 -11.32 -8.27
CA LYS A 149 0.70 -12.05 -7.29
C LYS A 149 2.07 -12.43 -7.85
N THR A 150 2.14 -12.84 -9.12
CA THR A 150 3.42 -13.16 -9.79
C THR A 150 4.38 -11.97 -9.80
N VAL A 151 3.88 -10.75 -10.06
CA VAL A 151 4.70 -9.53 -10.06
C VAL A 151 5.08 -9.17 -8.62
N LEU A 152 4.13 -9.22 -7.69
CA LEU A 152 4.39 -8.93 -6.28
C LEU A 152 5.46 -9.84 -5.68
N ASN A 153 5.42 -11.13 -5.98
CA ASN A 153 6.36 -12.11 -5.47
C ASN A 153 7.80 -11.94 -5.99
N THR A 154 8.03 -11.11 -7.02
CA THR A 154 9.39 -10.70 -7.42
C THR A 154 10.05 -9.75 -6.43
N THR A 155 9.25 -9.13 -5.54
CA THR A 155 9.73 -8.19 -4.52
C THR A 155 9.78 -8.81 -3.13
N VAL A 156 8.72 -9.49 -2.70
CA VAL A 156 8.66 -10.26 -1.45
C VAL A 156 7.71 -11.44 -1.63
N ASN A 157 8.17 -12.62 -1.25
CA ASN A 157 7.39 -13.86 -1.38
C ASN A 157 6.41 -14.01 -0.21
N HIS A 158 5.35 -13.19 -0.21
CA HIS A 158 4.31 -13.20 0.81
C HIS A 158 3.09 -14.01 0.37
N TRP A 159 2.69 -13.89 -0.90
CA TRP A 159 1.50 -14.56 -1.41
C TRP A 159 1.90 -15.82 -2.16
N ARG A 160 1.73 -17.00 -1.56
CA ARG A 160 1.97 -18.27 -2.26
C ARG A 160 1.18 -18.28 -3.56
N ALA A 161 1.88 -18.32 -4.69
CA ALA A 161 1.25 -18.40 -6.00
C ALA A 161 0.59 -19.78 -6.10
N SER A 162 -0.73 -19.81 -6.01
CA SER A 162 -1.57 -20.94 -6.45
C SER A 162 -1.89 -20.77 -7.93
#